data_AF-A0A357ZAP1-F1
#
_entry.id   AF-A0A357ZAP1-F1
#
_cell.length_a   1.000
_cell.length_b   1.000
_cell.length_c   1.000
_cell.angle_alpha   90.00
_cell.angle_beta   90.00
_cell.angle_gamma   90.00
#
_symmetry.space_group_name_H-M   'P 1'
#
loop_
_entity.id
_entity.type
_entity.pdbx_description
1 polymer ?
#
loop_
_entity_poly.entity_id
_entity_poly.type
_entity_poly.pdbx_seq_one_letter_code
_entity_poly.pdbx_strand_id
1 'polypeptide(L)'
;AFEIFTEKSTKMVHGLFVEQGKPLTFGANGEKGIRFDGMRPEVVEIGDKYSADDMWIHDEKDFYKAQILTRLFDNPSEEGAVFPRPFGIFYTNDRPCYEDMMALQIEEAMTSKGPGDLDKLIRGKETWEIK
;
A
#
# COMPACT_ATOMS: atom_id res chain seq x y z
N ALA A 1 -22.68 -3.26 -13.74
CA ALA A 1 -21.57 -3.74 -12.88
C ALA A 1 -20.96 -2.62 -12.03
N PHE A 2 -20.56 -1.48 -12.61
CA PHE A 2 -19.94 -0.37 -11.83
C PHE A 2 -20.91 0.60 -11.15
N GLU A 3 -22.17 0.63 -11.59
CA GLU A 3 -23.20 1.58 -11.13
C GLU A 3 -23.45 1.55 -9.61
N ILE A 4 -23.38 0.35 -9.01
CA ILE A 4 -23.54 0.09 -7.56
C ILE A 4 -22.46 0.79 -6.72
N PHE A 5 -21.30 1.10 -7.31
CA PHE A 5 -20.18 1.76 -6.61
C PHE A 5 -20.11 3.26 -6.92
N THR A 6 -20.92 3.76 -7.85
CA THR A 6 -20.97 5.17 -8.24
C THR A 6 -22.21 5.88 -7.72
N GLU A 7 -23.33 5.17 -7.56
CA GLU A 7 -24.55 5.75 -7.00
C GLU A 7 -24.44 6.00 -5.49
N LYS A 8 -24.88 7.18 -5.05
CA LYS A 8 -24.70 7.67 -3.68
C LYS A 8 -25.37 6.79 -2.62
N SER A 9 -26.50 6.17 -2.94
CA SER A 9 -27.28 5.30 -2.05
C SER A 9 -26.63 3.93 -1.86
N THR A 10 -26.08 3.34 -2.91
CA THR A 10 -25.55 1.96 -2.90
C THR A 10 -24.05 1.90 -2.62
N LYS A 11 -23.31 2.97 -2.94
CA LYS A 11 -21.86 3.08 -2.71
C LYS A 11 -21.46 2.93 -1.25
N MET A 12 -22.23 3.47 -0.31
CA MET A 12 -21.92 3.38 1.13
C MET A 12 -22.21 1.99 1.70
N VAL A 13 -23.12 1.24 1.06
CA VAL A 13 -23.52 -0.11 1.50
C VAL A 13 -22.54 -1.17 1.00
N HIS A 14 -22.02 -1.00 -0.23
CA HIS A 14 -21.14 -1.98 -0.87
C HIS A 14 -19.67 -1.53 -0.98
N GLY A 15 -19.36 -0.29 -0.62
CA GLY A 15 -18.02 0.28 -0.65
C GLY A 15 -17.45 0.49 0.76
N LEU A 16 -16.19 0.13 0.94
CA LEU A 16 -15.41 0.39 2.15
C LEU A 16 -14.38 1.49 1.83
N PHE A 17 -14.52 2.66 2.45
CA PHE A 17 -13.56 3.75 2.28
C PHE A 17 -12.51 3.66 3.39
N VAL A 18 -11.29 3.31 3.02
CA VAL A 18 -10.19 3.12 3.96
C VAL A 18 -9.43 4.43 4.18
N GLU A 19 -9.13 4.72 5.44
CA GLU A 19 -8.39 5.91 5.86
C GLU A 19 -7.38 5.51 6.95
N GLN A 20 -6.19 6.08 6.91
CA GLN A 20 -5.10 5.66 7.78
C GLN A 20 -5.45 5.81 9.26
N GLY A 21 -5.25 4.73 10.03
CA GLY A 21 -5.51 4.70 11.47
C GLY A 21 -6.98 4.67 11.86
N LYS A 22 -7.92 4.56 10.90
CA LYS A 22 -9.35 4.42 11.19
C LYS A 22 -9.80 2.95 11.16
N PRO A 23 -10.82 2.58 11.94
CA PRO A 23 -11.44 1.26 11.85
C PRO A 23 -12.11 1.07 10.49
N LEU A 24 -12.08 -0.16 9.98
CA LEU A 24 -12.74 -0.53 8.73
C LEU A 24 -14.25 -0.68 8.94
N THR A 25 -14.96 0.44 8.80
CA THR A 25 -16.42 0.53 8.93
C THR A 25 -17.07 0.92 7.60
N PHE A 26 -18.26 0.38 7.33
CA PHE A 26 -19.05 0.66 6.13
C PHE A 26 -20.55 0.50 6.43
N GLY A 27 -21.41 0.75 5.44
CA GLY A 27 -22.85 0.87 5.63
C GLY A 27 -23.32 2.31 5.49
N ALA A 28 -24.63 2.51 5.37
CA ALA A 28 -25.18 3.84 5.13
C ALA A 28 -24.88 4.83 6.27
N ASN A 29 -24.73 4.30 7.49
CA ASN A 29 -24.42 5.02 8.72
C ASN A 29 -23.19 4.45 9.45
N GLY A 30 -22.39 3.59 8.82
CA GLY A 30 -21.23 2.93 9.44
C GLY A 30 -21.61 1.80 10.42
N GLU A 31 -22.77 1.18 10.22
CA GLU A 31 -23.32 0.13 11.07
C GLU A 31 -22.65 -1.24 10.91
N LYS A 32 -21.81 -1.42 9.90
CA LYS A 32 -21.03 -2.65 9.66
C LYS A 32 -19.54 -2.38 9.77
N GLY A 33 -18.78 -3.40 10.12
CA GLY A 33 -17.33 -3.33 10.07
C GLY A 33 -16.68 -4.68 9.78
N ILE A 34 -15.39 -4.63 9.49
CA ILE A 34 -14.57 -5.80 9.22
C ILE A 34 -13.64 -6.03 10.40
N ARG A 35 -13.70 -7.23 10.97
CA ARG A 35 -12.74 -7.70 11.98
C ARG A 35 -12.12 -9.02 11.54
N PHE A 36 -11.12 -9.47 12.30
CA PHE A 36 -10.51 -10.77 12.10
C PHE A 36 -10.86 -11.71 13.24
N ASP A 37 -11.38 -12.88 12.90
CA ASP A 37 -11.41 -14.04 13.80
C ASP A 37 -10.24 -14.97 13.44
N GLY A 38 -9.15 -14.86 14.20
CA GLY A 38 -7.87 -15.50 13.86
C GLY A 38 -7.29 -14.95 12.55
N MET A 39 -7.31 -15.76 11.49
CA MET A 39 -6.82 -15.39 10.14
C MET A 39 -7.94 -15.20 9.11
N ARG A 40 -9.21 -15.20 9.54
CA ARG A 40 -10.36 -15.05 8.65
C ARG A 40 -10.99 -13.67 8.84
N PRO A 41 -11.09 -12.84 7.78
CA PRO A 41 -11.88 -11.62 7.86
C PRO A 41 -13.35 -11.99 8.01
N GLU A 42 -14.06 -11.27 8.86
CA GLU A 42 -15.51 -11.40 9.05
C GLU A 42 -16.15 -10.01 9.04
N VAL A 43 -17.32 -9.93 8.42
CA VAL A 43 -18.18 -8.75 8.49
C VAL A 43 -19.11 -8.90 9.67
N VAL A 44 -19.14 -7.90 10.54
CA VAL A 44 -20.00 -7.87 11.73
C VAL A 44 -20.80 -6.58 11.78
N GLU A 45 -21.93 -6.62 12.49
CA GLU A 45 -22.70 -5.42 12.84
C GLU A 45 -22.14 -4.79 14.12
N ILE A 46 -21.99 -3.47 14.09
CA ILE A 46 -21.49 -2.66 15.21
C ILE A 46 -22.67 -2.22 16.08
N GLY A 47 -22.59 -2.43 17.38
CA GLY A 47 -23.65 -2.09 18.33
C GLY A 47 -23.73 -3.10 19.48
N ASP A 48 -24.45 -4.20 19.29
CA ASP A 48 -24.81 -5.11 20.38
C ASP A 48 -23.61 -5.89 20.96
N LYS A 49 -22.83 -6.54 20.09
CA LYS A 49 -21.73 -7.44 20.50
C LYS A 49 -20.34 -6.86 20.23
N TYR A 50 -20.23 -6.00 19.22
CA TYR A 50 -18.96 -5.46 18.75
C TYR A 50 -19.04 -3.94 18.67
N SER A 51 -17.93 -3.29 18.97
CA SER A 51 -17.74 -1.85 18.89
C SER A 51 -16.81 -1.48 17.73
N ALA A 52 -16.66 -0.18 17.46
CA ALA A 52 -15.72 0.30 16.45
C ALA A 52 -14.26 -0.08 16.80
N ASP A 53 -13.93 -0.23 18.09
CA ASP A 53 -12.60 -0.57 18.56
C ASP A 53 -12.25 -2.05 18.33
N ASP A 54 -13.26 -2.90 18.14
CA ASP A 54 -13.08 -4.31 17.80
C ASP A 54 -12.81 -4.53 16.30
N MET A 55 -12.96 -3.46 15.49
CA MET A 55 -12.77 -3.52 14.06
C MET A 55 -11.30 -3.46 13.70
N TRP A 56 -10.98 -4.05 12.56
CA TRP A 56 -9.63 -3.99 12.03
C TRP A 56 -9.26 -2.54 11.71
N ILE A 57 -8.16 -2.07 12.30
CA ILE A 57 -7.64 -0.71 12.03
C ILE A 57 -6.80 -0.73 10.75
N HIS A 58 -7.15 0.17 9.83
CA HIS A 58 -6.41 0.35 8.59
C HIS A 58 -5.00 0.86 8.84
N ASP A 59 -4.02 0.22 8.19
CA ASP A 59 -2.62 0.66 8.21
C ASP A 59 -2.02 0.58 6.80
N GLU A 60 -1.85 1.73 6.17
CA GLU A 60 -1.26 1.91 4.85
C GLU A 60 0.25 1.65 4.81
N LYS A 61 0.92 1.50 5.96
CA LYS A 61 2.33 1.10 6.03
C LYS A 61 2.50 -0.42 6.16
N ASP A 62 1.41 -1.17 6.36
CA ASP A 62 1.45 -2.63 6.46
C ASP A 62 1.11 -3.30 5.13
N PHE A 63 2.13 -3.90 4.52
CA PHE A 63 2.02 -4.59 3.24
C PHE A 63 1.06 -5.81 3.29
N TYR A 64 1.02 -6.55 4.40
CA TYR A 64 0.16 -7.73 4.51
C TYR A 64 -1.31 -7.33 4.62
N LYS A 65 -1.62 -6.27 5.38
CA LYS A 65 -2.98 -5.74 5.44
C LYS A 65 -3.46 -5.28 4.07
N ALA A 66 -2.60 -4.58 3.33
CA ALA A 66 -2.90 -4.14 1.98
C ALA A 66 -3.24 -5.33 1.06
N GLN A 67 -2.48 -6.42 1.11
CA GLN A 67 -2.75 -7.62 0.31
C GLN A 67 -4.13 -8.22 0.62
N ILE A 68 -4.53 -8.27 1.89
CA ILE A 68 -5.84 -8.80 2.26
C ILE A 68 -6.95 -7.88 1.72
N LEU A 69 -6.83 -6.55 1.87
CA LEU A 69 -7.81 -5.60 1.34
C LEU A 69 -8.03 -5.77 -0.17
N THR A 70 -6.96 -6.02 -0.94
CA THR A 70 -7.10 -6.25 -2.39
C THR A 70 -7.91 -7.49 -2.77
N ARG A 71 -8.16 -8.39 -1.81
CA ARG A 71 -8.94 -9.63 -1.99
C ARG A 71 -10.40 -9.51 -1.56
N LEU A 72 -10.79 -8.40 -0.93
CA LEU A 72 -12.16 -8.10 -0.55
C LEU A 72 -12.91 -7.52 -1.75
N PHE A 73 -13.23 -8.33 -2.76
CA PHE A 73 -13.85 -7.83 -4.00
C PHE A 73 -15.08 -8.61 -4.44
N ASP A 74 -15.78 -9.24 -3.47
CA ASP A 74 -17.01 -9.98 -3.72
C ASP A 74 -17.94 -9.20 -4.66
N ASN A 75 -18.60 -9.96 -5.53
CA ASN A 75 -19.55 -9.41 -6.48
C ASN A 75 -20.90 -9.23 -5.78
N PRO A 76 -21.43 -8.00 -5.62
CA PRO A 76 -22.70 -7.78 -4.93
C PRO A 76 -23.90 -8.52 -5.54
N SER A 77 -23.78 -8.96 -6.80
CA SER A 77 -24.81 -9.72 -7.50
C SER A 77 -24.80 -11.22 -7.18
N GLU A 78 -23.82 -11.73 -6.45
CA GLU A 78 -23.70 -13.15 -6.08
C GLU A 78 -24.38 -13.42 -4.73
N GLU A 79 -25.13 -14.52 -4.67
CA GLU A 79 -25.72 -14.99 -3.42
C GLU A 79 -24.60 -15.41 -2.45
N GLY A 80 -24.51 -14.74 -1.32
CA GLY A 80 -23.44 -14.95 -0.33
C GLY A 80 -22.26 -13.99 -0.45
N ALA A 81 -22.35 -12.94 -1.27
CA ALA A 81 -21.39 -11.83 -1.22
C ALA A 81 -21.46 -11.11 0.14
N VAL A 82 -20.39 -11.23 0.93
CA VAL A 82 -20.34 -10.66 2.29
C VAL A 82 -19.44 -9.43 2.34
N PHE A 83 -18.38 -9.38 1.54
CA PHE A 83 -17.36 -8.34 1.67
C PHE A 83 -17.65 -7.09 0.84
N PRO A 84 -17.45 -5.88 1.40
CA PRO A 84 -17.52 -4.64 0.63
C PRO A 84 -16.27 -4.50 -0.24
N ARG A 85 -16.36 -3.66 -1.28
CA ARG A 85 -15.23 -3.29 -2.14
C ARG A 85 -14.42 -2.14 -1.52
N PRO A 86 -13.12 -2.32 -1.21
CA PRO A 86 -12.29 -1.26 -0.66
C PRO A 86 -11.96 -0.16 -1.68
N PHE A 87 -11.90 1.07 -1.19
CA PHE A 87 -11.50 2.28 -1.91
C PHE A 87 -10.60 3.12 -1.01
N GLY A 88 -9.53 3.68 -1.56
CA GLY A 88 -8.60 4.54 -0.84
C GLY A 88 -7.15 4.12 -1.06
N ILE A 89 -6.28 4.54 -0.15
CA ILE A 89 -4.86 4.17 -0.16
C ILE A 89 -4.71 2.86 0.62
N PHE A 90 -4.41 1.76 -0.07
CA PHE A 90 -4.18 0.47 0.58
C PHE A 90 -2.76 0.35 1.13
N TYR A 91 -1.79 0.90 0.42
CA TYR A 91 -0.39 0.86 0.81
C TYR A 91 0.35 2.08 0.28
N THR A 92 1.18 2.67 1.13
CA THR A 92 2.16 3.70 0.74
C THR A 92 3.49 3.37 1.39
N ASN A 93 4.57 3.61 0.66
CA ASN A 93 5.92 3.44 1.19
C ASN A 93 6.81 4.55 0.68
N ASP A 94 7.64 5.06 1.56
CA ASP A 94 8.59 6.11 1.26
C ASP A 94 9.80 5.47 0.58
N ARG A 95 9.99 5.78 -0.70
CA ARG A 95 11.16 5.33 -1.46
C ARG A 95 11.90 6.55 -1.99
N PRO A 96 13.24 6.57 -1.92
CA PRO A 96 14.01 7.65 -2.51
C PRO A 96 13.77 7.71 -4.02
N CYS A 97 13.82 8.91 -4.58
CA CYS A 97 13.78 9.09 -6.02
C CYS A 97 15.06 8.54 -6.63
N TYR A 98 14.95 8.01 -7.86
CA TYR A 98 16.11 7.49 -8.59
C TYR A 98 17.22 8.54 -8.73
N GLU A 99 16.86 9.80 -8.99
CA GLU A 99 17.84 10.88 -9.18
C GLU A 99 18.64 11.17 -7.90
N ASP A 100 17.99 11.16 -6.73
CA ASP A 100 18.67 11.33 -5.45
C ASP A 100 19.68 10.20 -5.21
N MET A 101 19.28 8.95 -5.51
CA MET A 101 20.16 7.79 -5.40
C MET A 101 21.35 7.86 -6.36
N MET A 102 21.11 8.30 -7.60
CA MET A 102 22.16 8.46 -8.62
C MET A 102 23.15 9.56 -8.23
N ALA A 103 22.66 10.70 -7.74
CA ALA A 103 23.49 11.80 -7.28
C ALA A 103 24.39 11.38 -6.09
N LEU A 104 23.81 10.70 -5.10
CA LEU A 104 24.55 10.13 -3.97
C LEU A 104 25.65 9.18 -4.44
N GLN A 105 25.36 8.29 -5.40
CA GLN A 105 26.34 7.36 -5.94
C GLN A 105 27.54 8.08 -6.61
N ILE A 106 27.27 9.16 -7.35
CA ILE A 106 28.32 9.97 -8.00
C ILE A 106 29.17 10.68 -6.95
N GLU A 107 28.54 11.28 -5.93
CA GLU A 107 29.22 11.98 -4.84
C GLU A 107 30.13 11.02 -4.04
N GLU A 108 29.63 9.84 -3.70
CA GLU A 108 30.41 8.79 -3.04
C GLU A 108 31.60 8.36 -3.90
N ALA A 109 31.41 8.20 -5.22
CA ALA A 109 32.49 7.85 -6.15
C ALA A 109 33.55 8.95 -6.23
N MET A 110 33.16 10.22 -6.32
CA MET A 110 34.10 11.35 -6.35
C MET A 110 34.84 11.52 -5.03
N THR A 111 34.16 11.34 -3.89
CA THR A 111 34.78 11.45 -2.57
C THR A 111 35.79 10.33 -2.33
N SER A 112 35.46 9.09 -2.73
CA SER A 112 36.32 7.92 -2.50
C SER A 112 37.46 7.78 -3.50
N LYS A 113 37.26 8.16 -4.77
CA LYS A 113 38.24 7.96 -5.86
C LYS A 113 38.84 9.25 -6.41
N GLY A 114 38.38 10.41 -5.93
CA GLY A 114 38.71 11.71 -6.51
C GLY A 114 37.94 11.99 -7.81
N PRO A 115 38.20 13.12 -8.49
CA PRO A 115 37.49 13.54 -9.71
C PRO A 115 37.67 12.61 -10.91
N GLY A 116 38.50 11.56 -10.79
CA GLY A 116 38.90 10.71 -11.89
C GLY A 116 39.94 11.39 -12.78
N ASP A 117 40.76 10.58 -13.42
CA ASP A 117 41.77 11.02 -14.39
C ASP A 117 41.68 10.04 -15.55
N LEU A 118 41.14 10.51 -16.68
CA LEU A 118 40.84 9.67 -17.84
C LEU A 118 42.11 9.05 -18.41
N ASP A 119 43.21 9.79 -18.46
CA ASP A 119 44.49 9.30 -18.97
C ASP A 119 45.06 8.20 -18.06
N LYS A 120 44.95 8.34 -16.74
CA LYS A 120 45.33 7.28 -15.80
C LYS A 120 44.42 6.06 -15.90
N LEU A 121 43.12 6.25 -16.13
CA LEU A 121 42.17 5.15 -16.32
C LEU A 121 42.48 4.34 -17.57
N ILE A 122 42.75 5.01 -18.70
CA ILE A 122 43.04 4.36 -19.98
C ILE A 122 44.43 3.72 -19.97
N ARG A 123 45.44 4.36 -19.37
CA ARG A 123 46.77 3.73 -19.18
C ARG A 123 46.70 2.45 -18.36
N GLY A 124 45.74 2.36 -17.44
CA GLY A 124 45.72 1.30 -16.45
C GLY A 124 46.91 1.39 -15.49
N LYS A 125 47.09 0.36 -14.67
CA LYS A 125 48.18 0.31 -13.66
C LYS A 125 49.51 -0.20 -14.22
N GLU A 126 49.46 -0.90 -15.35
CA GLU A 126 50.59 -1.61 -15.94
C GLU A 126 50.92 -0.97 -17.29
N THR A 127 51.90 -0.07 -17.33
CA THR A 127 52.41 0.52 -18.57
C THR A 127 53.91 0.29 -18.69
N TRP A 128 54.40 -0.01 -19.90
CA TRP A 128 55.83 -0.07 -20.21
C TRP A 128 56.22 1.06 -21.16
N GLU A 129 57.35 1.73 -20.90
CA GLU A 129 57.97 2.67 -21.84
C GLU A 129 58.95 1.93 -22.75
N ILE A 130 58.84 2.15 -24.07
CA ILE A 130 59.82 1.68 -25.05
C ILE A 130 60.83 2.82 -25.27
N LYS A 131 62.12 2.54 -25.04
CA LYS A 131 63.24 3.44 -25.34
C LYS A 131 63.92 3.08 -26.65
#